data_AF-A0A4R0P2Q5-F1
#
_entry.id   AF-A0A4R0P2Q5-F1
#
_cell.length_a   1.000
_cell.length_b   1.000
_cell.length_c   1.000
_cell.angle_alpha   90.00
_cell.angle_beta   90.00
_cell.angle_gamma   90.00
#
_symmetry.space_group_name_H-M   'P 1'
#
loop_
_entity.id
_entity.type
_entity.pdbx_description
1 polymer ?
#
loop_
_entity_poly.entity_id
_entity_poly.type
_entity_poly.pdbx_seq_one_letter_code
_entity_poly.pdbx_strand_id
1 'polypeptide(L)'
;MKLNYIIKQSAGFFALLILLSFTACKKENTNKDLGAMPTADQVKFSVTPTATNANIVTLVNQSPGFKALWDFGNGATADGNTVNAAYPLAGTYTVKLTIVTDGGSVSSTKSVVIAATNPAMLTDPAFTTLSGGLSNATGFTWVIDQTQPGHLGVGPSTSQTPDWYQAGPDEKNGLGFYDDEMTFNMNALKYTYKNNGTTFANASNATAIGGPAGSSDPTVNYTPPTNLTWLVTESNGAKYITISGGGFISYYLGVSQYQILSLNDNEMWLRCLDKANAGNAWYLKLIKKGYVRPIVQKPLQAANLTDDFQATANFTWTAENIDFTKPYDNPAKFPVNTSTKVGYYEKRTGGDGQYGNLNVTFPYRFDLSTKNKIRLKVFFPSGNDFTKVAPTVSVKLQNSLLGGNAYTTQAEIVKPITALQYNTWIQLEFDYSGISAQTVFDKIVVQLGGEGHPNPGIFYLDDFEFK
;
A
#
# COMPACT_ATOMS: atom_id res chain seq x y z
N MET A 1 -17.82 -74.45 -34.90
CA MET A 1 -16.71 -73.65 -35.47
C MET A 1 -17.04 -72.17 -35.21
N LYS A 2 -16.18 -71.47 -34.45
CA LYS A 2 -16.10 -70.01 -34.12
C LYS A 2 -17.38 -69.16 -34.10
N LEU A 3 -17.69 -68.49 -32.96
CA LEU A 3 -17.75 -67.02 -32.83
C LEU A 3 -17.89 -66.54 -31.36
N ASN A 4 -17.39 -65.32 -31.13
CA ASN A 4 -17.10 -64.49 -29.93
C ASN A 4 -18.26 -64.07 -28.99
N TYR A 5 -17.98 -63.72 -27.70
CA TYR A 5 -17.87 -62.33 -27.15
C TYR A 5 -17.86 -62.27 -25.59
N ILE A 6 -16.78 -61.68 -25.03
CA ILE A 6 -16.61 -60.67 -23.95
C ILE A 6 -17.53 -60.66 -22.69
N ILE A 7 -16.94 -60.55 -21.48
CA ILE A 7 -17.08 -59.43 -20.50
C ILE A 7 -16.21 -59.66 -19.22
N LYS A 8 -15.23 -58.75 -19.03
CA LYS A 8 -14.69 -58.09 -17.80
C LYS A 8 -14.27 -58.97 -16.61
N GLN A 9 -13.00 -59.09 -16.22
CA GLN A 9 -12.08 -58.07 -15.64
C GLN A 9 -12.75 -57.06 -14.69
N SER A 10 -12.88 -57.38 -13.40
CA SER A 10 -13.06 -56.38 -12.32
C SER A 10 -13.05 -56.98 -10.90
N ALA A 11 -12.09 -57.84 -10.55
CA ALA A 11 -11.95 -58.31 -9.15
C ALA A 11 -10.49 -58.37 -8.67
N GLY A 12 -9.52 -58.65 -9.54
CA GLY A 12 -8.13 -58.84 -9.14
C GLY A 12 -7.34 -57.57 -8.82
N PHE A 13 -7.72 -56.41 -9.37
CA PHE A 13 -6.95 -55.16 -9.23
C PHE A 13 -7.30 -54.35 -7.97
N PHE A 14 -8.43 -54.66 -7.33
CA PHE A 14 -8.88 -53.96 -6.11
C PHE A 14 -8.26 -54.54 -4.83
N ALA A 15 -7.77 -55.79 -4.88
CA ALA A 15 -7.14 -56.44 -3.72
C ALA A 15 -5.67 -56.04 -3.52
N LEU A 16 -4.97 -55.58 -4.57
CA LEU A 16 -3.56 -55.19 -4.49
C LEU A 16 -3.36 -53.72 -4.05
N LEU A 17 -4.40 -52.88 -4.18
CA LEU A 17 -4.35 -51.47 -3.74
C LEU A 17 -4.58 -51.30 -2.22
N ILE A 18 -5.17 -52.29 -1.54
CA ILE A 18 -5.45 -52.24 -0.09
C ILE A 18 -4.24 -52.68 0.76
N LEU A 19 -3.27 -53.40 0.18
CA LEU A 19 -2.04 -53.80 0.87
C LEU A 19 -0.91 -52.75 0.85
N LEU A 20 -1.08 -51.63 0.12
CA LEU A 20 -0.09 -50.55 0.04
C LEU A 20 -0.46 -49.29 0.85
N SER A 21 -1.56 -49.33 1.59
CA SER A 21 -2.11 -48.15 2.32
C SER A 21 -1.83 -48.13 3.83
N PHE A 22 -0.90 -48.94 4.36
CA PHE A 22 -0.52 -48.92 5.78
C PHE A 22 0.97 -48.75 6.07
N THR A 23 1.72 -48.06 5.20
CA THR A 23 2.85 -47.25 5.72
C THR A 23 2.30 -45.88 6.13
N ALA A 24 1.49 -45.88 7.18
CA ALA A 24 1.38 -44.71 8.02
C ALA A 24 2.82 -44.35 8.41
N CYS A 25 3.28 -43.15 8.09
CA CYS A 25 4.44 -42.57 8.75
C CYS A 25 4.22 -42.84 10.24
N LYS A 26 5.05 -43.70 10.86
CA LYS A 26 5.15 -43.68 12.31
C LYS A 26 5.39 -42.21 12.63
N LYS A 27 4.47 -41.59 13.37
CA LYS A 27 4.75 -40.31 14.00
C LYS A 27 6.02 -40.59 14.79
N GLU A 28 7.18 -40.17 14.28
CA GLU A 28 8.36 -40.15 15.12
C GLU A 28 7.96 -39.22 16.25
N ASN A 29 7.68 -39.81 17.41
CA ASN A 29 7.66 -39.07 18.65
C ASN A 29 9.11 -38.64 18.87
N THR A 30 9.53 -37.58 18.17
CA THR A 30 10.68 -36.78 18.56
C THR A 30 10.26 -36.04 19.82
N ASN A 31 10.13 -36.78 20.93
CA ASN A 31 10.47 -36.23 22.24
C ASN A 31 11.98 -35.96 22.20
N LYS A 32 12.38 -35.01 21.36
CA LYS A 32 13.71 -34.43 21.41
C LYS A 32 13.70 -33.69 22.73
N ASP A 33 14.43 -34.23 23.70
CA ASP A 33 14.69 -33.51 24.94
C ASP A 33 15.30 -32.17 24.53
N LEU A 34 14.52 -31.11 24.73
CA LEU A 34 14.91 -29.75 24.38
C LEU A 34 16.04 -29.25 25.29
N GLY A 35 16.40 -30.03 26.32
CA GLY A 35 17.37 -29.67 27.32
C GLY A 35 16.79 -28.66 28.30
N ALA A 36 17.55 -28.39 29.36
CA ALA A 36 17.17 -27.39 30.34
C ALA A 36 17.15 -25.98 29.73
N MET A 37 16.23 -25.15 30.19
CA MET A 37 16.22 -23.73 29.85
C MET A 37 17.55 -23.10 30.28
N PRO A 38 18.24 -22.37 29.39
CA PRO A 38 19.51 -21.75 29.72
C PRO A 38 19.34 -20.68 30.80
N THR A 39 20.33 -20.52 31.68
CA THR A 39 20.31 -19.54 32.77
C THR A 39 21.05 -18.26 32.41
N ALA A 40 20.73 -17.14 33.06
CA ALA A 40 21.33 -15.84 32.75
C ALA A 40 22.86 -15.83 32.93
N ASP A 41 23.38 -16.60 33.89
CA ASP A 41 24.82 -16.74 34.16
C ASP A 41 25.60 -17.44 33.04
N GLN A 42 24.89 -18.18 32.17
CA GLN A 42 25.47 -18.81 30.99
C GLN A 42 25.66 -17.83 29.84
N VAL A 43 24.98 -16.68 29.85
CA VAL A 43 25.11 -15.66 28.80
C VAL A 43 26.31 -14.77 29.09
N LYS A 44 27.42 -15.07 28.43
CA LYS A 44 28.68 -14.34 28.53
C LYS A 44 29.00 -13.68 27.19
N PHE A 45 29.46 -12.44 27.26
CA PHE A 45 29.98 -11.74 26.09
C PHE A 45 31.05 -10.73 26.46
N SER A 46 31.95 -10.44 25.53
CA SER A 46 32.90 -9.34 25.66
C SER A 46 32.43 -8.11 24.90
N VAL A 47 32.87 -6.96 25.39
CA VAL A 47 32.62 -5.63 24.83
C VAL A 47 33.99 -4.97 24.71
N THR A 48 34.45 -4.72 23.49
CA THR A 48 35.77 -4.16 23.26
C THR A 48 35.69 -3.04 22.22
N PRO A 49 36.02 -1.78 22.56
CA PRO A 49 36.17 -0.73 21.55
C PRO A 49 37.20 -1.11 20.51
N THR A 50 36.94 -0.80 19.24
CA THR A 50 37.92 -1.05 18.17
C THR A 50 39.12 -0.13 18.31
N ALA A 51 40.30 -0.59 17.91
CA ALA A 51 41.53 0.18 17.99
C ALA A 51 41.53 1.43 17.08
N THR A 52 40.79 1.38 15.97
CA THR A 52 40.72 2.46 14.98
C THR A 52 39.67 3.52 15.33
N ASN A 53 38.60 3.12 16.04
CA ASN A 53 37.53 4.03 16.44
C ASN A 53 36.87 3.55 17.74
N ALA A 54 37.08 4.28 18.84
CA ALA A 54 36.52 3.94 20.15
C ALA A 54 34.99 3.98 20.20
N ASN A 55 34.34 4.65 19.24
CA ASN A 55 32.89 4.71 19.08
C ASN A 55 32.33 3.53 18.27
N ILE A 56 33.18 2.62 17.79
CA ILE A 56 32.79 1.33 17.25
C ILE A 56 33.22 0.27 18.25
N VAL A 57 32.28 -0.57 18.69
CA VAL A 57 32.49 -1.56 19.74
C VAL A 57 32.24 -2.95 19.17
N THR A 58 33.23 -3.82 19.26
CA THR A 58 33.11 -5.23 18.91
C THR A 58 32.48 -5.98 20.06
N LEU A 59 31.38 -6.67 19.77
CA LEU A 59 30.62 -7.50 20.68
C LEU A 59 30.81 -8.97 20.27
N VAL A 60 31.26 -9.81 21.22
CA VAL A 60 31.53 -11.23 20.95
C VAL A 60 30.72 -12.10 21.89
N ASN A 61 29.86 -12.94 21.34
CA ASN A 61 29.15 -13.97 22.10
C ASN A 61 30.15 -15.05 22.57
N GLN A 62 30.16 -15.34 23.86
CA GLN A 62 30.96 -16.37 24.50
C GLN A 62 30.08 -17.46 25.14
N SER A 63 28.80 -17.51 24.78
CA SER A 63 27.77 -18.37 25.34
C SER A 63 27.44 -19.53 24.39
N PRO A 64 27.04 -20.71 24.90
CA PRO A 64 26.55 -21.82 24.09
C PRO A 64 25.13 -21.53 23.56
N GLY A 65 24.90 -21.76 22.26
CA GLY A 65 23.58 -21.62 21.62
C GLY A 65 23.68 -21.65 20.10
N PHE A 66 22.56 -21.83 19.41
CA PHE A 66 22.53 -21.85 17.94
C PHE A 66 22.16 -20.49 17.33
N LYS A 67 21.64 -19.55 18.12
CA LYS A 67 21.35 -18.18 17.67
C LYS A 67 21.69 -17.17 18.76
N ALA A 68 22.38 -16.10 18.36
CA ALA A 68 22.71 -14.95 19.18
C ALA A 68 22.04 -13.71 18.60
N LEU A 69 21.23 -13.04 19.40
CA LEU A 69 20.50 -11.83 19.05
C LEU A 69 20.97 -10.68 19.93
N TRP A 70 21.36 -9.57 19.31
CA TRP A 70 21.89 -8.40 19.98
C TRP A 70 20.89 -7.25 19.91
N ASP A 71 20.75 -6.55 21.03
CA ASP A 71 20.20 -5.20 21.12
C ASP A 71 21.31 -4.30 21.69
N PHE A 72 21.72 -3.30 20.92
CA PHE A 72 22.83 -2.43 21.27
C PHE A 72 22.44 -1.34 22.28
N GLY A 73 21.16 -1.23 22.64
CA GLY A 73 20.66 -0.19 23.57
C GLY A 73 20.56 1.20 22.95
N ASN A 74 20.91 1.35 21.66
CA ASN A 74 20.69 2.54 20.84
C ASN A 74 19.57 2.34 19.81
N GLY A 75 18.79 1.26 19.92
CA GLY A 75 17.73 0.86 18.99
C GLY A 75 18.17 -0.08 17.87
N ALA A 76 19.48 -0.17 17.60
CA ALA A 76 19.98 -1.06 16.57
C ALA A 76 20.12 -2.49 17.14
N THR A 77 19.80 -3.45 16.29
CA THR A 77 19.92 -4.88 16.60
C THR A 77 20.79 -5.56 15.55
N ALA A 78 21.32 -6.72 15.90
CA ALA A 78 22.07 -7.58 14.99
C ALA A 78 21.94 -9.04 15.43
N ASP A 79 22.36 -9.97 14.58
CA ASP A 79 22.51 -11.37 14.94
C ASP A 79 23.89 -11.90 14.55
N GLY A 80 24.30 -12.99 15.21
CA GLY A 80 25.59 -13.63 15.00
C GLY A 80 26.53 -13.57 16.20
N ASN A 81 27.61 -14.35 16.16
CA ASN A 81 28.53 -14.49 17.29
C ASN A 81 29.50 -13.32 17.44
N THR A 82 29.73 -12.53 16.40
CA THR A 82 30.59 -11.36 16.43
C THR A 82 29.96 -10.26 15.59
N VAL A 83 29.70 -9.13 16.22
CA VAL A 83 29.06 -7.97 15.59
C VAL A 83 29.78 -6.68 16.01
N ASN A 84 29.73 -5.66 15.16
CA ASN A 84 30.22 -4.32 15.49
C ASN A 84 29.03 -3.38 15.72
N ALA A 85 28.99 -2.73 16.88
CA ALA A 85 28.00 -1.72 17.22
C ALA A 85 28.61 -0.32 17.12
N ALA A 86 27.92 0.61 16.46
CA ALA A 86 28.35 1.99 16.28
C ALA A 86 27.59 2.93 17.21
N TYR A 87 28.32 3.79 17.92
CA TYR A 87 27.78 4.77 18.87
C TYR A 87 28.39 6.16 18.63
N PRO A 88 27.85 6.95 17.69
CA PRO A 88 28.42 8.26 17.39
C PRO A 88 28.37 9.24 18.55
N LEU A 89 27.43 9.09 19.50
CA LEU A 89 27.26 10.00 20.63
C LEU A 89 27.89 9.46 21.90
N ALA A 90 28.47 10.37 22.70
CA ALA A 90 28.81 10.08 24.09
C ALA A 90 27.57 9.65 24.88
N GLY A 91 27.75 8.71 25.79
CA GLY A 91 26.66 8.20 26.63
C GLY A 91 26.91 6.80 27.15
N THR A 92 25.97 6.31 27.96
CA THR A 92 25.96 4.95 28.49
C THR A 92 24.84 4.16 27.82
N TYR A 93 25.20 3.06 27.17
CA TYR A 93 24.28 2.19 26.44
C TYR A 93 24.19 0.83 27.12
N THR A 94 22.97 0.31 27.30
CA THR A 94 22.76 -1.03 27.87
C THR A 94 22.64 -2.04 26.73
N VAL A 95 23.74 -2.75 26.44
CA VAL A 95 23.76 -3.81 25.44
C VAL A 95 23.16 -5.08 26.02
N LYS A 96 22.22 -5.68 25.30
CA LYS A 96 21.56 -6.95 25.66
C LYS A 96 21.91 -8.02 24.64
N LEU A 97 22.42 -9.16 25.11
CA LEU A 97 22.57 -10.37 24.33
C LEU A 97 21.47 -11.35 24.72
N THR A 98 20.72 -11.85 23.74
CA THR A 98 19.75 -12.94 23.90
C THR A 98 20.25 -14.17 23.16
N ILE A 99 20.38 -15.28 23.87
CA ILE A 99 20.79 -16.57 23.32
C ILE A 99 19.57 -17.46 23.20
N VAL A 100 19.45 -18.13 22.05
CA VAL A 100 18.42 -19.14 21.80
C VAL A 100 19.08 -20.53 21.75
N THR A 101 18.51 -21.45 22.52
CA THR A 101 18.88 -22.86 22.58
C THR A 101 17.66 -23.73 22.29
N ASP A 102 17.83 -25.05 22.21
CA ASP A 102 16.71 -25.97 22.01
C ASP A 102 15.68 -25.85 23.16
N GLY A 103 16.14 -25.54 24.37
CA GLY A 103 15.36 -25.48 25.61
C GLY A 103 14.73 -24.13 25.93
N GLY A 104 14.94 -23.11 25.09
CA GLY A 104 14.35 -21.79 25.25
C GLY A 104 15.31 -20.64 24.94
N SER A 105 15.05 -19.47 25.52
CA SER A 105 15.91 -18.30 25.34
C SER A 105 16.15 -17.59 26.66
N VAL A 106 17.34 -17.01 26.79
CA VAL A 106 17.74 -16.23 27.97
C VAL A 106 18.59 -15.05 27.54
N SER A 107 18.58 -13.98 28.33
CA SER A 107 19.33 -12.77 28.02
C SER A 107 20.15 -12.25 29.19
N SER A 108 21.25 -11.57 28.87
CA SER A 108 22.07 -10.82 29.84
C SER A 108 22.42 -9.45 29.26
N THR A 109 22.78 -8.50 30.14
CA THR A 109 23.06 -7.11 29.76
C THR A 109 24.40 -6.62 30.28
N LYS A 110 25.01 -5.66 29.58
CA LYS A 110 26.21 -4.93 30.02
C LYS A 110 26.11 -3.46 29.63
N SER A 111 26.58 -2.57 30.51
CA SER A 111 26.74 -1.16 30.19
C SER A 111 28.01 -0.92 29.36
N VAL A 112 27.86 -0.13 28.30
CA VAL A 112 28.92 0.35 27.43
C VAL A 112 28.98 1.86 27.55
N VAL A 113 30.13 2.40 27.94
CA VAL A 113 30.34 3.85 28.10
C VAL A 113 31.13 4.37 26.92
N ILE A 114 30.53 5.31 26.20
CA ILE A 114 31.17 6.06 25.11
C ILE A 114 31.55 7.42 25.67
N ALA A 115 32.86 7.66 25.77
CA ALA A 115 33.39 8.82 26.47
C ALA A 115 33.13 10.15 25.73
N ALA A 116 33.18 10.13 24.40
CA ALA A 116 33.05 11.34 23.58
C ALA A 116 32.23 11.06 22.32
N THR A 117 31.49 12.08 21.87
CA THR A 117 30.83 12.07 20.56
C THR A 117 31.88 12.11 19.46
N ASN A 118 31.72 11.31 18.41
CA ASN A 118 32.56 11.30 17.22
C ASN A 118 31.78 11.88 16.02
N PRO A 119 31.96 13.18 15.70
CA PRO A 119 31.26 13.84 14.59
C PRO A 119 31.58 13.24 13.22
N ALA A 120 32.73 12.59 13.04
CA ALA A 120 33.11 11.99 11.75
C ALA A 120 32.14 10.86 11.35
N MET A 121 31.46 10.24 12.33
CA MET A 121 30.43 9.22 12.09
C MET A 121 29.07 9.82 11.70
N LEU A 122 28.93 11.15 11.66
CA LEU A 122 27.68 11.88 11.39
C LEU A 122 27.76 12.69 10.08
N THR A 123 28.57 12.22 9.12
CA THR A 123 28.88 12.92 7.88
C THR A 123 27.98 12.54 6.70
N ASP A 124 27.13 11.52 6.85
CA ASP A 124 26.20 11.11 5.80
C ASP A 124 25.21 12.24 5.46
N PRO A 125 25.01 12.59 4.18
CA PRO A 125 24.02 13.60 3.76
C PRO A 125 22.60 13.34 4.25
N ALA A 126 22.24 12.09 4.55
CA ALA A 126 20.95 11.74 5.14
C ALA A 126 20.72 12.43 6.48
N PHE A 127 21.76 12.63 7.31
CA PHE A 127 21.62 13.38 8.57
C PHE A 127 21.10 14.79 8.31
N THR A 128 21.72 15.49 7.35
CA THR A 128 21.31 16.85 6.97
C THR A 128 19.93 16.86 6.32
N THR A 129 19.64 15.90 5.44
CA THR A 129 18.34 15.84 4.74
C THR A 129 17.18 15.62 5.72
N LEU A 130 17.37 14.72 6.70
CA LEU A 130 16.35 14.38 7.70
C LEU A 130 16.12 15.47 8.74
N SER A 131 17.14 16.29 9.05
CA SER A 131 17.10 17.18 10.22
C SER A 131 17.43 18.65 9.96
N GLY A 132 17.98 19.00 8.79
CA GLY A 132 18.60 20.31 8.53
C GLY A 132 20.02 20.44 9.07
N GLY A 133 20.60 19.33 9.55
CA GLY A 133 21.99 19.26 10.01
C GLY A 133 22.22 20.00 11.32
N LEU A 134 23.49 20.16 11.70
CA LEU A 134 23.89 20.83 12.94
C LEU A 134 23.47 22.32 12.98
N SER A 135 23.22 22.94 11.83
CA SER A 135 22.72 24.32 11.72
C SER A 135 21.25 24.47 12.12
N ASN A 136 20.45 23.39 12.08
CA ASN A 136 19.04 23.43 12.44
C ASN A 136 18.83 22.77 13.82
N ALA A 137 18.98 23.57 14.87
CA ALA A 137 18.82 23.09 16.25
C ALA A 137 17.41 22.60 16.60
N THR A 138 16.39 22.89 15.79
CA THR A 138 15.01 22.39 16.00
C THR A 138 14.73 21.08 15.25
N GLY A 139 15.52 20.74 14.23
CA GLY A 139 15.26 19.59 13.38
C GLY A 139 14.24 19.85 12.26
N PHE A 140 13.98 18.84 11.44
CA PHE A 140 12.81 18.83 10.55
C PHE A 140 11.77 17.85 11.05
N THR A 141 10.50 18.23 10.87
CA THR A 141 9.35 17.39 11.13
C THR A 141 8.86 16.78 9.83
N TRP A 142 8.59 15.48 9.88
CA TRP A 142 8.04 14.68 8.80
C TRP A 142 6.66 14.18 9.19
N VAL A 143 5.77 14.09 8.21
CA VAL A 143 4.39 13.60 8.34
C VAL A 143 4.12 12.57 7.25
N ILE A 144 3.13 11.71 7.44
CA ILE A 144 2.72 10.75 6.39
C ILE A 144 2.27 11.50 5.14
N ASP A 145 2.66 10.99 3.98
CA ASP A 145 2.28 11.54 2.67
C ASP A 145 0.84 11.14 2.28
N GLN A 146 -0.12 11.54 3.11
CA GLN A 146 -1.53 11.16 3.08
C GLN A 146 -2.18 11.24 1.69
N THR A 147 -1.80 12.24 0.90
CA THR A 147 -2.42 12.52 -0.40
C THR A 147 -1.92 11.64 -1.55
N GLN A 148 -0.84 10.87 -1.34
CA GLN A 148 -0.27 10.02 -2.38
C GLN A 148 -0.63 8.55 -2.17
N PRO A 149 -0.87 7.79 -3.26
CA PRO A 149 -1.05 6.36 -3.15
C PRO A 149 0.21 5.65 -2.65
N GLY A 150 0.00 4.58 -1.87
CA GLY A 150 1.05 3.73 -1.32
C GLY A 150 1.87 4.41 -0.22
N HIS A 151 1.33 5.43 0.44
CA HIS A 151 1.96 6.03 1.63
C HIS A 151 2.00 5.08 2.83
N LEU A 152 1.09 4.10 2.85
CA LEU A 152 1.20 2.86 3.61
C LEU A 152 1.04 1.71 2.61
N GLY A 153 1.88 0.68 2.70
CA GLY A 153 1.73 -0.49 1.86
C GLY A 153 2.40 -1.72 2.45
N VAL A 154 2.07 -2.89 1.90
CA VAL A 154 2.63 -4.19 2.30
C VAL A 154 2.96 -5.03 1.09
N GLY A 155 4.03 -5.81 1.21
CA GLY A 155 4.49 -6.77 0.22
C GLY A 155 5.34 -7.86 0.86
N PRO A 156 5.89 -8.79 0.07
CA PRO A 156 6.76 -9.83 0.59
C PRO A 156 8.06 -9.24 1.13
N SER A 157 8.64 -9.91 2.14
CA SER A 157 9.87 -9.48 2.82
C SER A 157 11.13 -9.47 1.93
N THR A 158 11.02 -9.91 0.68
CA THR A 158 12.08 -9.84 -0.33
C THR A 158 11.90 -8.67 -1.29
N SER A 159 10.71 -8.09 -1.38
CA SER A 159 10.43 -6.99 -2.30
C SER A 159 10.95 -5.66 -1.79
N GLN A 160 11.16 -4.73 -2.72
CA GLN A 160 11.45 -3.31 -2.45
C GLN A 160 10.23 -2.43 -2.74
N THR A 161 9.09 -3.03 -3.10
CA THR A 161 7.82 -2.36 -3.39
C THR A 161 6.64 -3.03 -2.67
N PRO A 162 5.57 -2.28 -2.37
CA PRO A 162 4.35 -2.81 -1.77
C PRO A 162 3.48 -3.54 -2.80
N ASP A 163 3.78 -4.82 -3.03
CA ASP A 163 3.19 -5.61 -4.13
C ASP A 163 1.79 -6.16 -3.83
N TRP A 164 1.39 -6.25 -2.55
CA TRP A 164 0.11 -6.85 -2.16
C TRP A 164 -0.96 -5.82 -1.87
N TYR A 165 -0.59 -4.69 -1.28
CA TYR A 165 -1.53 -3.63 -0.97
C TYR A 165 -0.83 -2.28 -0.84
N GLN A 166 -1.52 -1.23 -1.31
CA GLN A 166 -1.11 0.16 -1.25
C GLN A 166 -2.32 1.00 -0.86
N ALA A 167 -2.21 1.76 0.22
CA ALA A 167 -3.26 2.66 0.65
C ALA A 167 -3.55 3.72 -0.42
N GLY A 168 -4.82 3.91 -0.77
CA GLY A 168 -5.25 5.04 -1.57
C GLY A 168 -5.08 6.37 -0.83
N PRO A 169 -5.12 7.52 -1.52
CA PRO A 169 -5.17 8.82 -0.86
C PRO A 169 -6.25 8.86 0.23
N ASP A 170 -5.91 9.42 1.40
CA ASP A 170 -6.82 9.60 2.55
C ASP A 170 -7.42 8.32 3.17
N GLU A 171 -7.02 7.13 2.73
CA GLU A 171 -7.68 5.87 3.13
C GLU A 171 -7.61 5.58 4.65
N LYS A 172 -6.60 6.11 5.35
CA LYS A 172 -6.40 5.91 6.80
C LYS A 172 -6.84 7.11 7.64
N ASN A 173 -7.72 7.96 7.10
CA ASN A 173 -8.18 9.15 7.79
C ASN A 173 -8.93 8.80 9.08
N GLY A 174 -8.63 9.51 10.16
CA GLY A 174 -9.24 9.28 11.48
C GLY A 174 -8.66 8.11 12.29
N LEU A 175 -7.61 7.43 11.81
CA LEU A 175 -7.02 6.27 12.49
C LEU A 175 -5.82 6.60 13.41
N GLY A 176 -5.52 7.88 13.65
CA GLY A 176 -4.33 8.28 14.43
C GLY A 176 -3.02 7.98 13.70
N PHE A 177 -3.00 8.23 12.38
CA PHE A 177 -1.89 7.94 11.48
C PHE A 177 -1.42 9.19 10.73
N TYR A 178 -2.36 10.02 10.25
CA TYR A 178 -2.03 11.22 9.48
C TYR A 178 -1.72 12.46 10.33
N ASP A 179 -2.07 12.44 11.61
CA ASP A 179 -1.81 13.52 12.56
C ASP A 179 -0.47 13.36 13.31
N ASP A 180 0.21 12.24 13.08
CA ASP A 180 1.53 11.94 13.62
C ASP A 180 2.61 12.87 13.06
N GLU A 181 3.49 13.33 13.95
CA GLU A 181 4.64 14.17 13.62
C GLU A 181 5.95 13.54 14.11
N MET A 182 6.87 13.30 13.18
CA MET A 182 8.17 12.68 13.45
C MET A 182 9.28 13.71 13.24
N THR A 183 9.89 14.17 14.32
CA THR A 183 10.93 15.21 14.27
C THR A 183 12.31 14.63 14.52
N PHE A 184 13.21 14.81 13.56
CA PHE A 184 14.61 14.41 13.62
C PHE A 184 15.47 15.64 13.86
N ASN A 185 16.24 15.63 14.95
CA ASN A 185 17.08 16.75 15.38
C ASN A 185 18.51 16.26 15.67
N MET A 186 19.53 17.03 15.31
CA MET A 186 20.93 16.68 15.55
C MET A 186 21.42 16.95 16.98
N ASN A 187 20.66 17.68 17.81
CA ASN A 187 20.96 17.89 19.22
C ASN A 187 20.82 16.55 19.97
N ALA A 188 21.96 15.93 20.28
CA ALA A 188 22.06 14.56 20.81
C ALA A 188 21.28 13.53 19.97
N LEU A 189 21.19 13.75 18.65
CA LEU A 189 20.38 12.96 17.72
C LEU A 189 18.95 12.70 18.25
N LYS A 190 18.33 13.70 18.88
CA LYS A 190 16.99 13.56 19.46
C LYS A 190 15.95 13.25 18.37
N TYR A 191 15.13 12.25 18.64
CA TYR A 191 13.91 11.93 17.90
C TYR A 191 12.70 12.30 18.76
N THR A 192 11.75 13.03 18.19
CA THR A 192 10.48 13.34 18.86
C THR A 192 9.35 12.79 18.04
N TYR A 193 8.57 11.89 18.64
CA TYR A 193 7.36 11.35 18.05
C TYR A 193 6.16 11.94 18.78
N LYS A 194 5.39 12.78 18.09
CA LYS A 194 4.16 13.37 18.59
C LYS A 194 3.00 12.71 17.88
N ASN A 195 2.27 11.89 18.62
CA ASN A 195 1.19 11.04 18.12
C ASN A 195 -0.21 11.48 18.59
N ASN A 196 -0.31 12.65 19.22
CA ASN A 196 -1.54 13.21 19.77
C ASN A 196 -2.35 12.27 20.68
N GLY A 197 -1.68 11.30 21.33
CA GLY A 197 -2.29 10.38 22.29
C GLY A 197 -2.74 9.04 21.72
N THR A 198 -2.77 8.87 20.40
CA THR A 198 -3.12 7.60 19.74
C THR A 198 -2.08 7.20 18.70
N THR A 199 -2.08 5.96 18.24
CA THR A 199 -1.20 5.52 17.15
C THR A 199 -1.89 4.41 16.38
N PHE A 200 -1.74 4.41 15.06
CA PHE A 200 -2.21 3.31 14.24
C PHE A 200 -1.26 2.11 14.35
N ALA A 201 -1.78 0.92 14.61
CA ALA A 201 -0.98 -0.26 14.90
C ALA A 201 -1.36 -1.44 14.02
N ASN A 202 -0.37 -2.24 13.64
CA ASN A 202 -0.62 -3.50 12.99
C ASN A 202 -1.33 -4.47 13.94
N ALA A 203 -2.39 -5.13 13.48
CA ALA A 203 -3.25 -5.98 14.31
C ALA A 203 -2.48 -7.09 15.05
N SER A 204 -1.50 -7.71 14.38
CA SER A 204 -0.69 -8.78 14.98
C SER A 204 0.33 -8.27 16.01
N ASN A 205 0.67 -6.98 15.96
CA ASN A 205 1.64 -6.36 16.85
C ASN A 205 0.97 -5.51 17.96
N ALA A 206 -0.28 -5.08 17.78
CA ALA A 206 -0.94 -4.06 18.61
C ALA A 206 -0.96 -4.37 20.12
N THR A 207 -1.06 -5.64 20.51
CA THR A 207 -1.05 -6.05 21.93
C THR A 207 0.23 -5.66 22.66
N ALA A 208 1.35 -5.53 21.95
CA ALA A 208 2.63 -5.11 22.54
C ALA A 208 2.65 -3.65 23.02
N ILE A 209 1.69 -2.83 22.59
CA ILE A 209 1.51 -1.44 23.04
C ILE A 209 0.15 -1.21 23.71
N GLY A 210 -0.53 -2.28 24.16
CA GLY A 210 -1.80 -2.21 24.86
C GLY A 210 -3.04 -2.13 23.95
N GLY A 211 -2.89 -2.38 22.65
CA GLY A 211 -3.99 -2.51 21.71
C GLY A 211 -4.73 -3.85 21.82
N PRO A 212 -5.92 -3.97 21.20
CA PRO A 212 -6.69 -5.21 21.18
C PRO A 212 -6.00 -6.29 20.32
N ALA A 213 -6.23 -7.56 20.66
CA ALA A 213 -5.96 -8.67 19.75
C ALA A 213 -7.06 -8.70 18.67
N GLY A 214 -6.69 -8.90 17.40
CA GLY A 214 -7.65 -8.95 16.32
C GLY A 214 -7.01 -9.14 14.95
N SER A 215 -7.85 -9.16 13.91
CA SER A 215 -7.43 -9.25 12.51
C SER A 215 -7.37 -7.90 11.79
N SER A 216 -7.90 -6.84 12.39
CA SER A 216 -7.94 -5.50 11.82
C SER A 216 -7.02 -4.57 12.61
N ASP A 217 -6.27 -3.74 11.89
CA ASP A 217 -5.32 -2.78 12.47
C ASP A 217 -6.07 -1.75 13.33
N PRO A 218 -5.78 -1.65 14.66
CA PRO A 218 -6.48 -0.73 15.53
C PRO A 218 -5.77 0.62 15.66
N THR A 219 -6.52 1.64 16.07
CA THR A 219 -5.99 2.85 16.71
C THR A 219 -5.84 2.58 18.20
N VAL A 220 -4.64 2.78 18.74
CA VAL A 220 -4.28 2.45 20.12
C VAL A 220 -3.91 3.70 20.89
N ASN A 221 -4.45 3.87 22.11
CA ASN A 221 -3.97 4.90 23.02
C ASN A 221 -2.52 4.63 23.38
N TYR A 222 -1.61 5.53 23.00
CA TYR A 222 -0.19 5.31 23.15
C TYR A 222 0.51 6.60 23.55
N THR A 223 1.47 6.49 24.47
CA THR A 223 2.37 7.59 24.84
C THR A 223 3.79 7.20 24.44
N PRO A 224 4.38 7.87 23.44
CA PRO A 224 5.74 7.60 23.02
C PRO A 224 6.75 7.75 24.17
N PRO A 225 7.78 6.88 24.26
CA PRO A 225 8.83 7.02 25.24
C PRO A 225 9.52 8.39 25.17
N THR A 226 10.00 8.86 26.31
CA THR A 226 10.83 10.07 26.36
C THR A 226 12.27 9.76 25.96
N ASN A 227 13.00 10.78 25.49
CA ASN A 227 14.43 10.69 25.17
C ASN A 227 14.79 9.70 24.04
N LEU A 228 13.88 9.50 23.09
CA LEU A 228 14.19 8.77 21.86
C LEU A 228 15.30 9.49 21.10
N THR A 229 16.16 8.70 20.48
CA THR A 229 17.22 9.16 19.57
C THR A 229 17.07 8.45 18.23
N TRP A 230 17.71 8.99 17.20
CA TRP A 230 17.74 8.38 15.88
C TRP A 230 19.18 8.24 15.38
N LEU A 231 19.40 7.30 14.47
CA LEU A 231 20.69 7.14 13.81
C LEU A 231 20.51 6.68 12.37
N VAL A 232 21.36 7.17 11.47
CA VAL A 232 21.53 6.61 10.13
C VAL A 232 22.76 5.70 10.12
N THR A 233 22.59 4.46 9.67
CA THR A 233 23.67 3.51 9.42
C THR A 233 23.62 2.99 7.99
N GLU A 234 24.74 2.46 7.49
CA GLU A 234 24.81 1.79 6.20
C GLU A 234 25.29 0.35 6.38
N SER A 235 24.63 -0.59 5.72
CA SER A 235 24.99 -2.01 5.71
C SER A 235 24.64 -2.61 4.35
N ASN A 236 25.59 -3.35 3.75
CA ASN A 236 25.41 -3.99 2.43
C ASN A 236 24.91 -3.03 1.33
N GLY A 237 25.35 -1.76 1.35
CA GLY A 237 24.96 -0.73 0.38
C GLY A 237 23.54 -0.17 0.57
N ALA A 238 22.84 -0.57 1.64
CA ALA A 238 21.55 -0.01 2.03
C ALA A 238 21.68 0.84 3.30
N LYS A 239 20.98 1.98 3.32
CA LYS A 239 20.94 2.86 4.48
C LYS A 239 19.72 2.57 5.35
N TYR A 240 19.87 2.75 6.65
CA TYR A 240 18.84 2.46 7.63
C TYR A 240 18.69 3.62 8.63
N ILE A 241 17.45 3.99 8.92
CA ILE A 241 17.09 4.81 10.09
C ILE A 241 16.78 3.87 11.23
N THR A 242 17.38 4.12 12.39
CA THR A 242 17.09 3.38 13.62
C THR A 242 16.62 4.35 14.69
N ILE A 243 15.53 4.03 15.38
CA ILE A 243 15.01 4.78 16.52
C ILE A 243 15.32 4.02 17.81
N SER A 244 15.88 4.69 18.82
CA SER A 244 16.23 4.06 20.10
C SER A 244 15.00 3.81 20.99
N GLY A 245 15.19 3.13 22.12
CA GLY A 245 14.15 3.01 23.16
C GLY A 245 12.86 2.30 22.73
N GLY A 246 12.90 1.49 21.67
CA GLY A 246 11.72 0.85 21.10
C GLY A 246 10.78 1.81 20.36
N GLY A 247 11.25 3.03 20.05
CA GLY A 247 10.51 3.99 19.24
C GLY A 247 10.32 3.51 17.80
N PHE A 248 9.34 4.10 17.11
CA PHE A 248 8.95 3.74 15.75
C PHE A 248 8.49 4.98 14.98
N ILE A 249 8.17 4.81 13.70
CA ILE A 249 7.72 5.88 12.80
C ILE A 249 6.25 5.63 12.46
N SER A 250 5.36 6.37 13.12
CA SER A 250 3.90 6.44 12.90
C SER A 250 3.11 5.12 13.01
N TYR A 251 3.31 4.15 12.12
CA TYR A 251 2.59 2.88 12.13
C TYR A 251 3.34 1.82 12.95
N TYR A 252 2.69 1.27 13.99
CA TYR A 252 3.33 0.32 14.89
C TYR A 252 3.43 -1.10 14.31
N LEU A 253 4.67 -1.53 14.05
CA LEU A 253 5.01 -2.85 13.52
C LEU A 253 5.90 -3.67 14.47
N GLY A 254 6.11 -3.17 15.69
CA GLY A 254 7.03 -3.79 16.65
C GLY A 254 8.51 -3.67 16.29
N VAL A 255 8.87 -2.82 15.31
CA VAL A 255 10.24 -2.61 14.85
C VAL A 255 10.67 -1.15 14.97
N SER A 256 11.98 -0.96 15.09
CA SER A 256 12.60 0.37 15.25
C SER A 256 13.62 0.71 14.18
N GLN A 257 13.82 -0.18 13.19
CA GLN A 257 14.77 0.01 12.10
C GLN A 257 14.06 -0.03 10.75
N TYR A 258 14.40 0.95 9.89
CA TYR A 258 13.76 1.22 8.62
C TYR A 258 14.83 1.40 7.55
N GLN A 259 14.80 0.57 6.52
CA GLN A 259 15.59 0.78 5.32
C GLN A 259 15.10 2.04 4.59
N ILE A 260 16.02 2.92 4.20
CA ILE A 260 15.74 4.08 3.36
C ILE A 260 15.75 3.62 1.91
N LEU A 261 14.58 3.59 1.27
CA LEU A 261 14.46 3.29 -0.17
C LEU A 261 14.77 4.52 -1.01
N SER A 262 14.28 5.69 -0.58
CA SER A 262 14.64 6.98 -1.16
C SER A 262 14.52 8.08 -0.13
N LEU A 263 15.33 9.13 -0.28
CA LEU A 263 15.34 10.30 0.58
C LEU A 263 15.80 11.52 -0.23
N ASN A 264 15.00 12.57 -0.21
CA ASN A 264 15.34 13.88 -0.78
C ASN A 264 14.87 15.00 0.16
N ASP A 265 15.03 16.26 -0.25
CA ASP A 265 14.73 17.43 0.59
C ASP A 265 13.29 17.47 1.12
N ASN A 266 12.34 16.83 0.45
CA ASN A 266 10.92 16.92 0.79
C ASN A 266 10.24 15.57 1.01
N GLU A 267 10.86 14.46 0.59
CA GLU A 267 10.25 13.14 0.59
C GLU A 267 11.17 12.08 1.20
N MET A 268 10.56 11.15 1.93
CA MET A 268 11.23 9.99 2.50
C MET A 268 10.37 8.76 2.25
N TRP A 269 10.96 7.71 1.68
CA TRP A 269 10.31 6.43 1.47
C TRP A 269 11.07 5.34 2.21
N LEU A 270 10.37 4.71 3.15
CA LEU A 270 10.93 3.75 4.08
C LEU A 270 10.34 2.37 3.85
N ARG A 271 11.13 1.38 4.24
CA ARG A 271 10.76 -0.03 4.29
C ARG A 271 11.18 -0.64 5.63
N CYS A 272 10.33 -1.46 6.22
CA CYS A 272 10.69 -2.23 7.42
C CYS A 272 10.03 -3.61 7.39
N LEU A 273 10.54 -4.54 8.20
CA LEU A 273 9.93 -5.85 8.37
C LEU A 273 8.85 -5.80 9.45
N ASP A 274 7.97 -6.79 9.44
CA ASP A 274 6.96 -6.99 10.48
C ASP A 274 7.52 -7.93 11.57
N LYS A 275 7.44 -7.51 12.83
CA LYS A 275 7.93 -8.31 13.96
C LYS A 275 7.12 -9.59 14.18
N ALA A 276 5.80 -9.52 14.02
CA ALA A 276 4.92 -10.67 14.19
C ALA A 276 4.94 -11.58 12.95
N ASN A 277 5.12 -11.00 11.75
CA ASN A 277 5.03 -11.71 10.48
C ASN A 277 6.28 -11.55 9.63
N ALA A 278 7.33 -12.34 9.87
CA ALA A 278 8.63 -12.21 9.19
C ALA A 278 8.60 -12.31 7.64
N GLY A 279 7.50 -12.82 7.06
CA GLY A 279 7.27 -12.85 5.61
C GLY A 279 6.85 -11.52 4.99
N ASN A 280 6.52 -10.52 5.82
CA ASN A 280 5.97 -9.25 5.38
C ASN A 280 7.02 -8.13 5.46
N ALA A 281 7.05 -7.27 4.43
CA ALA A 281 7.65 -5.96 4.49
C ALA A 281 6.58 -4.88 4.34
N TRP A 282 6.73 -3.83 5.12
CA TRP A 282 5.85 -2.67 5.13
C TRP A 282 6.58 -1.42 4.67
N TYR A 283 5.82 -0.52 4.04
CA TYR A 283 6.33 0.65 3.35
C TYR A 283 5.63 1.91 3.84
N LEU A 284 6.41 2.95 4.11
CA LEU A 284 5.91 4.25 4.57
C LEU A 284 6.46 5.35 3.66
N LYS A 285 5.58 6.18 3.09
CA LYS A 285 5.97 7.43 2.43
C LYS A 285 5.65 8.61 3.34
N LEU A 286 6.62 9.48 3.49
CA LEU A 286 6.54 10.67 4.32
C LEU A 286 6.98 11.88 3.51
N ILE A 287 6.43 13.03 3.88
CA ILE A 287 6.86 14.33 3.39
C ILE A 287 7.25 15.25 4.52
N LYS A 288 8.11 16.23 4.23
CA LYS A 288 8.43 17.29 5.19
C LYS A 288 7.17 18.07 5.53
N LYS A 289 6.93 18.32 6.82
CA LYS A 289 5.76 19.08 7.29
C LYS A 289 5.74 20.47 6.63
N GLY A 290 4.60 20.82 6.04
CA GLY A 290 4.42 22.08 5.31
C GLY A 290 4.83 22.03 3.84
N TYR A 291 5.44 20.94 3.37
CA TYR A 291 5.63 20.72 1.94
C TYR A 291 4.28 20.49 1.26
N VAL A 292 4.02 21.26 0.20
CA VAL A 292 2.88 21.07 -0.68
C VAL A 292 3.42 20.56 -1.99
N ARG A 293 2.98 19.36 -2.41
CA ARG A 293 3.37 18.78 -3.69
C ARG A 293 3.00 19.74 -4.82
N PRO A 294 3.92 20.05 -5.75
CA PRO A 294 3.58 20.82 -6.93
C PRO A 294 2.45 20.11 -7.68
N ILE A 295 1.32 20.79 -7.84
CA ILE A 295 0.27 20.33 -8.73
C ILE A 295 0.81 20.47 -10.14
N VAL A 296 1.10 19.35 -10.82
CA VAL A 296 1.47 19.39 -12.24
C VAL A 296 0.26 19.89 -13.01
N GLN A 297 0.27 21.17 -13.36
CA GLN A 297 -0.81 21.80 -14.08
C GLN A 297 -0.87 21.22 -15.49
N LYS A 298 -2.01 20.62 -15.83
CA LYS A 298 -2.30 20.16 -17.18
C LYS A 298 -2.61 21.38 -18.05
N PRO A 299 -2.06 21.50 -19.28
CA PRO A 299 -2.38 22.61 -20.16
C PRO A 299 -3.87 22.59 -20.52
N LEU A 300 -4.49 23.75 -20.75
CA LEU A 300 -5.87 23.83 -21.25
C LEU A 300 -5.90 23.53 -22.75
N GLN A 301 -6.83 22.69 -23.20
CA GLN A 301 -6.93 22.30 -24.60
C GLN A 301 -8.39 22.12 -25.04
N ALA A 302 -8.69 22.68 -26.21
CA ALA A 302 -9.92 22.46 -26.96
C ALA A 302 -9.72 21.28 -27.94
N ALA A 303 -10.02 20.06 -27.50
CA ALA A 303 -9.89 18.87 -28.33
C ALA A 303 -11.28 18.35 -28.76
N ASN A 304 -11.42 18.00 -30.03
CA ASN A 304 -12.54 17.17 -30.47
C ASN A 304 -12.22 15.71 -30.11
N LEU A 305 -13.06 15.10 -29.28
CA LEU A 305 -12.94 13.69 -28.93
C LEU A 305 -14.06 12.94 -29.62
N THR A 306 -13.75 11.88 -30.35
CA THR A 306 -14.76 11.08 -31.04
C THR A 306 -14.44 9.60 -30.94
N ASP A 307 -15.47 8.78 -30.78
CA ASP A 307 -15.37 7.33 -30.84
C ASP A 307 -16.65 6.76 -31.46
N ASP A 308 -16.51 6.08 -32.58
CA ASP A 308 -17.60 5.36 -33.25
C ASP A 308 -17.72 3.91 -32.73
N PHE A 309 -16.87 3.50 -31.78
CA PHE A 309 -16.82 2.15 -31.21
C PHE A 309 -16.61 1.02 -32.23
N GLN A 310 -16.22 1.34 -33.47
CA GLN A 310 -15.89 0.38 -34.53
C GLN A 310 -14.40 0.43 -34.84
N ALA A 311 -13.83 1.64 -34.87
CA ALA A 311 -12.44 1.90 -35.16
C ALA A 311 -11.62 2.22 -33.89
N THR A 312 -10.32 2.39 -34.07
CA THR A 312 -9.45 2.91 -33.02
C THR A 312 -9.75 4.40 -32.81
N ALA A 313 -10.28 4.74 -31.64
CA ALA A 313 -10.46 6.13 -31.22
C ALA A 313 -9.12 6.83 -30.97
N ASN A 314 -9.14 8.16 -30.91
CA ASN A 314 -7.96 8.98 -30.56
C ASN A 314 -7.64 8.98 -29.06
N PHE A 315 -8.32 8.15 -28.28
CA PHE A 315 -8.09 7.89 -26.87
C PHE A 315 -8.52 6.46 -26.50
N THR A 316 -8.15 6.01 -25.31
CA THR A 316 -8.46 4.66 -24.82
C THR A 316 -9.40 4.74 -23.63
N TRP A 317 -10.55 4.08 -23.74
CA TRP A 317 -11.46 3.90 -22.62
C TRP A 317 -10.91 2.92 -21.60
N THR A 318 -11.16 3.21 -20.33
CA THR A 318 -10.94 2.33 -19.20
C THR A 318 -12.31 1.87 -18.67
N ALA A 319 -12.51 0.56 -18.58
CA ALA A 319 -13.67 -0.04 -17.96
C ALA A 319 -13.39 -0.26 -16.47
N GLU A 320 -14.21 0.35 -15.62
CA GLU A 320 -14.10 0.26 -14.16
C GLU A 320 -15.37 -0.41 -13.63
N ASN A 321 -15.23 -1.59 -13.02
CA ASN A 321 -16.34 -2.37 -12.45
C ASN A 321 -17.49 -2.71 -13.44
N ILE A 322 -17.18 -2.77 -14.74
CA ILE A 322 -18.08 -3.20 -15.80
C ILE A 322 -17.38 -4.22 -16.70
N ASP A 323 -18.17 -4.98 -17.44
CA ASP A 323 -17.68 -5.73 -18.59
C ASP A 323 -17.97 -4.91 -19.84
N PHE A 324 -16.90 -4.46 -20.51
CA PHE A 324 -16.98 -3.60 -21.67
C PHE A 324 -16.30 -4.24 -22.87
N THR A 325 -16.98 -4.27 -24.01
CA THR A 325 -16.43 -4.81 -25.26
C THR A 325 -16.66 -3.81 -26.40
N LYS A 326 -15.59 -3.45 -27.11
CA LYS A 326 -15.65 -2.80 -28.42
C LYS A 326 -14.54 -3.35 -29.33
N PRO A 327 -14.81 -3.58 -30.62
CA PRO A 327 -16.11 -3.50 -31.28
C PRO A 327 -17.03 -4.68 -30.90
N TYR A 328 -18.33 -4.43 -30.71
CA TYR A 328 -19.36 -5.46 -30.47
C TYR A 328 -20.43 -5.41 -31.57
N ASP A 329 -21.02 -6.54 -31.97
CA ASP A 329 -22.07 -6.55 -33.00
C ASP A 329 -23.29 -5.72 -32.61
N ASN A 330 -23.67 -4.75 -33.44
CA ASN A 330 -24.86 -3.93 -33.17
C ASN A 330 -26.12 -4.82 -33.12
N PRO A 331 -26.78 -4.97 -31.96
CA PRO A 331 -27.93 -5.86 -31.81
C PRO A 331 -29.21 -5.29 -32.46
N ALA A 332 -29.23 -4.01 -32.81
CA ALA A 332 -30.42 -3.30 -33.28
C ALA A 332 -30.07 -2.28 -34.38
N LYS A 333 -29.85 -2.75 -35.61
CA LYS A 333 -29.52 -1.94 -36.79
C LYS A 333 -30.78 -1.34 -37.43
N PHE A 334 -31.42 -0.40 -36.73
CA PHE A 334 -32.63 0.28 -37.15
C PHE A 334 -32.41 1.82 -37.16
N PRO A 335 -33.34 2.65 -37.68
CA PRO A 335 -33.12 4.09 -37.83
C PRO A 335 -32.59 4.77 -36.56
N VAL A 336 -31.74 5.80 -36.71
CA VAL A 336 -30.90 6.49 -35.70
C VAL A 336 -29.50 5.88 -35.50
N ASN A 337 -29.34 4.55 -35.56
CA ASN A 337 -28.01 3.93 -35.55
C ASN A 337 -27.92 2.73 -36.51
N THR A 338 -27.18 2.93 -37.60
CA THR A 338 -26.94 1.91 -38.63
C THR A 338 -25.52 1.32 -38.57
N SER A 339 -24.73 1.64 -37.54
CA SER A 339 -23.37 1.13 -37.36
C SER A 339 -23.35 -0.38 -37.32
N THR A 340 -22.30 -0.98 -37.87
CA THR A 340 -22.15 -2.44 -37.87
C THR A 340 -21.75 -2.95 -36.50
N LYS A 341 -20.92 -2.17 -35.80
CA LYS A 341 -20.41 -2.42 -34.47
C LYS A 341 -20.75 -1.25 -33.53
N VAL A 342 -20.78 -1.53 -32.22
CA VAL A 342 -21.07 -0.59 -31.13
C VAL A 342 -20.23 -0.95 -29.90
N GLY A 343 -20.30 -0.15 -28.84
CA GLY A 343 -19.82 -0.53 -27.52
C GLY A 343 -20.86 -1.33 -26.74
N TYR A 344 -20.47 -2.50 -26.24
CA TYR A 344 -21.22 -3.29 -25.26
C TYR A 344 -20.82 -2.88 -23.85
N TYR A 345 -21.79 -2.57 -23.00
CA TYR A 345 -21.60 -2.17 -21.62
C TYR A 345 -22.48 -3.05 -20.73
N GLU A 346 -21.87 -3.79 -19.81
CA GLU A 346 -22.59 -4.59 -18.82
C GLU A 346 -22.16 -4.21 -17.40
N LYS A 347 -23.13 -3.80 -16.57
CA LYS A 347 -22.89 -3.64 -15.14
C LYS A 347 -22.69 -5.01 -14.52
N ARG A 348 -21.59 -5.17 -13.77
CA ARG A 348 -21.35 -6.37 -12.96
C ARG A 348 -22.35 -6.46 -11.81
N THR A 349 -22.58 -7.68 -11.34
CA THR A 349 -23.37 -7.94 -10.13
C THR A 349 -22.54 -7.67 -8.87
N GLY A 350 -23.16 -7.13 -7.82
CA GLY A 350 -22.55 -6.98 -6.49
C GLY A 350 -22.22 -5.53 -6.13
N GLY A 351 -21.62 -5.35 -4.94
CA GLY A 351 -21.34 -4.04 -4.36
C GLY A 351 -20.50 -3.14 -5.28
N ASP A 352 -19.44 -3.67 -5.90
CA ASP A 352 -18.57 -2.87 -6.76
C ASP A 352 -19.26 -2.47 -8.08
N GLY A 353 -20.15 -3.32 -8.60
CA GLY A 353 -20.89 -3.08 -9.83
C GLY A 353 -21.81 -1.86 -9.78
N GLN A 354 -22.17 -1.40 -8.58
CA GLN A 354 -22.97 -0.18 -8.42
C GLN A 354 -22.24 1.09 -8.89
N TYR A 355 -20.89 1.06 -8.94
CA TYR A 355 -20.02 2.14 -9.43
C TYR A 355 -19.44 1.83 -10.81
N GLY A 356 -20.05 0.90 -11.55
CA GLY A 356 -19.61 0.54 -12.89
C GLY A 356 -19.59 1.75 -13.82
N ASN A 357 -18.43 2.03 -14.43
CA ASN A 357 -18.18 3.20 -15.26
C ASN A 357 -17.31 2.87 -16.48
N LEU A 358 -17.53 3.57 -17.58
CA LEU A 358 -16.54 3.74 -18.64
C LEU A 358 -15.88 5.12 -18.45
N ASN A 359 -14.56 5.21 -18.43
CA ASN A 359 -13.89 6.49 -18.22
C ASN A 359 -12.62 6.67 -19.05
N VAL A 360 -12.22 7.93 -19.24
CA VAL A 360 -10.98 8.32 -19.90
C VAL A 360 -10.41 9.55 -19.21
N THR A 361 -9.08 9.60 -19.03
CA THR A 361 -8.36 10.72 -18.44
C THR A 361 -7.33 11.26 -19.44
N PHE A 362 -7.25 12.58 -19.59
CA PHE A 362 -6.40 13.24 -20.57
C PHE A 362 -5.19 13.93 -19.93
N PRO A 363 -4.09 14.12 -20.68
CA PRO A 363 -2.92 14.87 -20.21
C PRO A 363 -3.12 16.39 -20.20
N TYR A 364 -4.31 16.88 -20.58
CA TYR A 364 -4.70 18.29 -20.66
C TYR A 364 -6.05 18.52 -19.97
N ARG A 365 -6.33 19.75 -19.56
CA ARG A 365 -7.65 20.19 -19.09
C ARG A 365 -8.55 20.54 -20.27
N PHE A 366 -9.84 20.31 -20.13
CA PHE A 366 -10.82 20.67 -21.15
C PHE A 366 -11.06 22.19 -21.17
N ASP A 367 -10.91 22.80 -22.33
CA ASP A 367 -11.38 24.17 -22.56
C ASP A 367 -12.89 24.19 -22.79
N LEU A 368 -13.67 24.36 -21.72
CA LEU A 368 -15.13 24.40 -21.80
C LEU A 368 -15.69 25.70 -22.40
N SER A 369 -14.87 26.71 -22.63
CA SER A 369 -15.31 27.92 -23.34
C SER A 369 -15.53 27.65 -24.83
N THR A 370 -14.84 26.64 -25.37
CA THR A 370 -14.89 26.25 -26.79
C THR A 370 -15.51 24.88 -27.01
N LYS A 371 -15.35 23.93 -26.06
CA LYS A 371 -15.82 22.54 -26.12
C LYS A 371 -16.63 22.17 -24.89
N ASN A 372 -17.96 22.21 -24.97
CA ASN A 372 -18.82 22.06 -23.80
C ASN A 372 -20.05 21.16 -24.02
N LYS A 373 -20.14 20.48 -25.16
CA LYS A 373 -21.25 19.55 -25.42
C LYS A 373 -20.70 18.16 -25.67
N ILE A 374 -21.21 17.19 -24.92
CA ILE A 374 -20.95 15.77 -25.19
C ILE A 374 -22.19 15.18 -25.85
N ARG A 375 -22.03 14.41 -26.93
CA ARG A 375 -23.07 13.61 -27.54
C ARG A 375 -22.70 12.14 -27.48
N LEU A 376 -23.72 11.30 -27.33
CA LEU A 376 -23.59 9.85 -27.36
C LEU A 376 -24.93 9.23 -27.77
N LYS A 377 -24.89 8.19 -28.60
CA LYS A 377 -26.04 7.33 -28.84
C LYS A 377 -26.06 6.20 -27.84
N VAL A 378 -27.24 5.88 -27.31
CA VAL A 378 -27.42 4.77 -26.37
C VAL A 378 -28.59 3.90 -26.78
N PHE A 379 -28.54 2.63 -26.39
CA PHE A 379 -29.64 1.67 -26.53
C PHE A 379 -29.85 0.94 -25.21
N PHE A 380 -31.10 0.95 -24.75
CA PHE A 380 -31.53 0.33 -23.50
C PHE A 380 -32.49 -0.82 -23.82
N PRO A 381 -32.03 -2.09 -23.77
CA PRO A 381 -32.89 -3.25 -23.93
C PRO A 381 -33.96 -3.29 -22.83
N SER A 382 -35.21 -3.55 -23.21
CA SER A 382 -36.31 -3.70 -22.25
C SER A 382 -36.22 -4.98 -21.41
N GLY A 383 -35.26 -5.87 -21.70
CA GLY A 383 -34.99 -7.07 -20.91
C GLY A 383 -34.28 -6.79 -19.58
N ASN A 384 -33.78 -5.58 -19.37
CA ASN A 384 -33.24 -5.16 -18.08
C ASN A 384 -34.36 -5.01 -17.03
N ASP A 385 -34.06 -5.36 -15.78
CA ASP A 385 -34.96 -5.11 -14.65
C ASP A 385 -34.80 -3.66 -14.16
N PHE A 386 -35.51 -2.72 -14.80
CA PHE A 386 -35.44 -1.29 -14.47
C PHE A 386 -36.04 -0.91 -13.11
N THR A 387 -36.55 -1.86 -12.33
CA THR A 387 -36.86 -1.65 -10.90
C THR A 387 -35.62 -1.76 -10.03
N LYS A 388 -34.55 -2.36 -10.56
CA LYS A 388 -33.32 -2.73 -9.87
C LYS A 388 -32.07 -2.03 -10.42
N VAL A 389 -32.11 -1.59 -11.67
CA VAL A 389 -31.11 -0.75 -12.32
C VAL A 389 -31.79 0.51 -12.84
N ALA A 390 -31.22 1.69 -12.62
CA ALA A 390 -31.88 2.92 -13.01
C ALA A 390 -31.77 3.14 -14.53
N PRO A 391 -32.86 3.44 -15.26
CA PRO A 391 -32.82 3.72 -16.70
C PRO A 391 -32.27 5.12 -16.95
N THR A 392 -30.98 5.32 -16.68
CA THR A 392 -30.31 6.64 -16.78
C THR A 392 -28.96 6.51 -17.45
N VAL A 393 -28.55 7.61 -18.11
CA VAL A 393 -27.20 7.82 -18.60
C VAL A 393 -26.66 9.05 -17.89
N SER A 394 -25.54 8.89 -17.19
CA SER A 394 -24.81 9.98 -16.57
C SER A 394 -23.50 10.19 -17.30
N VAL A 395 -23.18 11.47 -17.56
CA VAL A 395 -21.85 11.89 -18.01
C VAL A 395 -21.29 12.84 -16.96
N LYS A 396 -20.07 12.57 -16.48
CA LYS A 396 -19.40 13.33 -15.42
C LYS A 396 -18.07 13.86 -15.96
N LEU A 397 -17.79 15.13 -15.72
CA LEU A 397 -16.45 15.72 -15.87
C LEU A 397 -15.78 15.74 -14.50
N GLN A 398 -14.55 15.25 -14.39
CA GLN A 398 -13.82 15.12 -13.13
C GLN A 398 -12.40 15.70 -13.22
N ASN A 399 -11.86 16.10 -12.06
CA ASN A 399 -10.48 16.54 -11.90
C ASN A 399 -9.59 15.36 -11.48
N SER A 400 -8.81 14.81 -12.41
CA SER A 400 -7.98 13.64 -12.12
C SER A 400 -6.83 13.92 -11.16
N LEU A 401 -6.46 15.18 -10.91
CA LEU A 401 -5.37 15.52 -9.98
C LEU A 401 -5.76 15.29 -8.52
N LEU A 402 -7.05 15.05 -8.23
CA LEU A 402 -7.52 14.65 -6.90
C LEU A 402 -7.45 13.13 -6.68
N GLY A 403 -6.91 12.36 -7.63
CA GLY A 403 -6.76 10.91 -7.50
C GLY A 403 -8.09 10.20 -7.25
N GLY A 404 -8.15 9.36 -6.22
CA GLY A 404 -9.38 8.67 -5.81
C GLY A 404 -10.54 9.60 -5.42
N ASN A 405 -10.23 10.85 -5.06
CA ASN A 405 -11.23 11.85 -4.71
C ASN A 405 -11.72 12.68 -5.90
N ALA A 406 -11.41 12.29 -7.15
CA ALA A 406 -11.84 13.03 -8.35
C ALA A 406 -13.35 13.26 -8.43
N TYR A 407 -14.16 12.36 -7.86
CA TYR A 407 -15.62 12.47 -7.80
C TYR A 407 -16.11 13.65 -6.97
N THR A 408 -15.32 14.13 -6.00
CA THR A 408 -15.72 15.22 -5.08
C THR A 408 -15.89 16.58 -5.75
N THR A 409 -15.35 16.75 -6.96
CA THR A 409 -15.41 18.01 -7.73
C THR A 409 -16.13 17.84 -9.06
N GLN A 410 -16.90 16.76 -9.21
CA GLN A 410 -17.47 16.40 -10.50
C GLN A 410 -18.59 17.35 -10.96
N ALA A 411 -18.61 17.63 -12.27
CA ALA A 411 -19.79 18.17 -12.94
C ALA A 411 -20.55 17.04 -13.61
N GLU A 412 -21.73 16.72 -13.09
CA GLU A 412 -22.55 15.59 -13.55
C GLU A 412 -23.82 16.09 -14.24
N ILE A 413 -24.15 15.47 -15.37
CA ILE A 413 -25.46 15.62 -16.02
C ILE A 413 -26.04 14.22 -16.20
N VAL A 414 -27.23 14.00 -15.62
CA VAL A 414 -27.97 12.74 -15.69
C VAL A 414 -29.16 12.91 -16.64
N LYS A 415 -29.33 11.96 -17.56
CA LYS A 415 -30.48 11.89 -18.46
C LYS A 415 -31.28 10.62 -18.24
N PRO A 416 -32.59 10.72 -17.91
CA PRO A 416 -33.45 9.56 -17.81
C PRO A 416 -33.84 9.04 -19.19
N ILE A 417 -33.99 7.72 -19.28
CA ILE A 417 -34.54 7.00 -20.42
C ILE A 417 -35.94 6.52 -20.03
N THR A 418 -36.95 6.93 -20.79
CA THR A 418 -38.33 6.53 -20.53
C THR A 418 -38.63 5.17 -21.15
N ALA A 419 -39.67 4.50 -20.65
CA ALA A 419 -40.08 3.19 -21.16
C ALA A 419 -40.41 3.17 -22.66
N LEU A 420 -40.89 4.29 -23.22
CA LEU A 420 -41.17 4.44 -24.65
C LEU A 420 -39.91 4.46 -25.52
N GLN A 421 -38.75 4.71 -24.92
CA GLN A 421 -37.47 4.81 -25.61
C GLN A 421 -36.64 3.53 -25.48
N TYR A 422 -37.08 2.56 -24.67
CA TYR A 422 -36.44 1.24 -24.63
C TYR A 422 -36.52 0.56 -26.00
N ASN A 423 -35.54 -0.30 -26.29
CA ASN A 423 -35.38 -0.98 -27.57
C ASN A 423 -35.26 -0.04 -28.79
N THR A 424 -34.89 1.22 -28.58
CA THR A 424 -34.59 2.17 -29.64
C THR A 424 -33.25 2.84 -29.39
N TRP A 425 -32.58 3.26 -30.46
CA TRP A 425 -31.39 4.10 -30.34
C TRP A 425 -31.79 5.55 -30.09
N ILE A 426 -31.15 6.16 -29.09
CA ILE A 426 -31.43 7.54 -28.67
C ILE A 426 -30.13 8.30 -28.71
N GLN A 427 -30.11 9.45 -29.39
CA GLN A 427 -29.00 10.38 -29.29
C GLN A 427 -29.22 11.35 -28.13
N LEU A 428 -28.28 11.37 -27.19
CA LEU A 428 -28.27 12.27 -26.05
C LEU A 428 -27.23 13.37 -26.26
N GLU A 429 -27.51 14.57 -25.75
CA GLU A 429 -26.55 15.68 -25.66
C GLU A 429 -26.46 16.16 -24.20
N PHE A 430 -25.26 16.27 -23.65
CA PHE A 430 -24.97 16.75 -22.30
C PHE A 430 -24.29 18.12 -22.44
N ASP A 431 -24.96 19.18 -21.94
CA ASP A 431 -24.56 20.57 -22.15
C ASP A 431 -23.92 21.17 -20.89
N TYR A 432 -22.62 21.39 -20.94
CA TYR A 432 -21.80 21.97 -19.88
C TYR A 432 -21.53 23.46 -20.08
N SER A 433 -22.25 24.15 -20.98
CA SER A 433 -22.05 25.59 -21.22
C SER A 433 -22.21 26.46 -19.96
N GLY A 434 -23.05 26.03 -19.01
CA GLY A 434 -23.23 26.69 -17.71
C GLY A 434 -21.99 26.68 -16.81
N ILE A 435 -20.99 25.84 -17.11
CA ILE A 435 -19.71 25.77 -16.40
C ILE A 435 -18.51 26.06 -17.32
N SER A 436 -18.74 26.76 -18.44
CA SER A 436 -17.73 27.06 -19.46
C SER A 436 -16.48 27.80 -18.96
N ALA A 437 -16.57 28.48 -17.81
CA ALA A 437 -15.43 29.14 -17.16
C ALA A 437 -14.54 28.18 -16.34
N GLN A 438 -14.96 26.93 -16.09
CA GLN A 438 -14.19 25.99 -15.30
C GLN A 438 -13.07 25.35 -16.13
N THR A 439 -11.88 25.24 -15.53
CA THR A 439 -10.66 24.75 -16.18
C THR A 439 -10.05 23.54 -15.46
N VAL A 440 -10.80 22.91 -14.57
CA VAL A 440 -10.30 21.88 -13.65
C VAL A 440 -10.50 20.45 -14.15
N PHE A 441 -11.25 20.26 -15.23
CA PHE A 441 -11.67 18.94 -15.71
C PHE A 441 -10.73 18.39 -16.78
N ASP A 442 -10.49 17.10 -16.72
CA ASP A 442 -9.66 16.34 -17.67
C ASP A 442 -10.02 14.86 -17.74
N LYS A 443 -11.00 14.43 -16.94
CA LYS A 443 -11.53 13.08 -16.95
C LYS A 443 -13.00 13.12 -17.35
N ILE A 444 -13.39 12.24 -18.26
CA ILE A 444 -14.79 11.99 -18.64
C ILE A 444 -15.18 10.62 -18.09
N VAL A 445 -16.32 10.55 -17.41
CA VAL A 445 -16.92 9.31 -16.94
C VAL A 445 -18.31 9.18 -17.55
N VAL A 446 -18.60 8.02 -18.14
CA VAL A 446 -19.89 7.65 -18.71
C VAL A 446 -20.42 6.47 -17.90
N GLN A 447 -21.60 6.64 -17.32
CA GLN A 447 -22.24 5.65 -16.45
C GLN A 447 -23.66 5.37 -16.94
N LEU A 448 -23.93 4.11 -17.27
CA LEU A 448 -25.25 3.63 -17.69
C LEU A 448 -25.83 2.73 -16.59
N GLY A 449 -27.12 2.87 -16.31
CA GLY A 449 -27.80 2.08 -15.29
C GLY A 449 -27.82 2.69 -13.88
N GLY A 450 -27.32 3.92 -13.72
CA GLY A 450 -27.28 4.69 -12.48
C GLY A 450 -26.34 4.13 -11.39
N GLU A 451 -25.96 5.02 -10.47
CA GLU A 451 -25.14 4.72 -9.30
C GLU A 451 -25.99 4.18 -8.14
N GLY A 452 -25.41 3.34 -7.26
CA GLY A 452 -26.12 2.78 -6.10
C GLY A 452 -27.00 1.56 -6.41
N HIS A 453 -26.92 1.05 -7.64
CA HIS A 453 -27.66 -0.12 -8.09
C HIS A 453 -26.74 -1.32 -8.31
N PRO A 454 -26.67 -2.30 -7.38
CA PRO A 454 -25.74 -3.44 -7.45
C PRO A 454 -26.21 -4.58 -8.37
N ASN A 455 -27.31 -4.36 -9.09
CA ASN A 455 -27.90 -5.33 -10.00
C ASN A 455 -27.33 -5.16 -11.42
N PRO A 456 -27.20 -6.26 -12.18
CA PRO A 456 -26.67 -6.18 -13.54
C PRO A 456 -27.62 -5.45 -14.48
N GLY A 457 -27.06 -4.94 -15.57
CA GLY A 457 -27.81 -4.32 -16.66
C GLY A 457 -26.95 -4.24 -17.91
N ILE A 458 -27.55 -4.56 -19.05
CA ILE A 458 -26.90 -4.56 -20.37
C ILE A 458 -27.31 -3.32 -21.12
N PHE A 459 -26.33 -2.59 -21.65
CA PHE A 459 -26.53 -1.38 -22.41
C PHE A 459 -25.59 -1.34 -23.60
N TYR A 460 -25.92 -0.51 -24.58
CA TYR A 460 -25.06 -0.27 -25.71
C TYR A 460 -24.88 1.23 -25.93
N LEU A 461 -23.70 1.60 -26.41
CA LEU A 461 -23.35 2.97 -26.71
C LEU A 461 -22.63 3.07 -28.05
N ASP A 462 -22.80 4.21 -28.72
CA ASP A 462 -22.20 4.47 -30.02
C ASP A 462 -22.06 5.98 -30.28
N ASP A 463 -21.26 6.37 -31.28
CA ASP A 463 -21.08 7.74 -31.75
C ASP A 463 -20.84 8.76 -30.61
N PHE A 464 -19.82 8.52 -29.79
CA PHE A 464 -19.38 9.48 -28.77
C PHE A 464 -18.71 10.68 -29.45
N GLU A 465 -19.07 11.89 -29.02
CA GLU A 465 -18.47 13.14 -29.47
C GLU A 465 -18.36 14.13 -28.31
N PHE A 466 -17.19 14.75 -28.12
CA PHE A 466 -17.02 15.94 -27.30
C PHE A 466 -16.66 17.12 -28.20
N LYS A 467 -17.50 18.16 -28.20
CA LYS A 467 -17.46 19.24 -29.19
C LYS A 467 -17.77 20.63 -28.68
#